data_AF-A0A1Y1MTZ1-F1
#
_entry.id   AF-A0A1Y1MTZ1-F1
#
_cell.length_a   1.000
_cell.length_b   1.000
_cell.length_c   1.000
_cell.angle_alpha   90.00
_cell.angle_beta   90.00
_cell.angle_gamma   90.00
#
_symmetry.space_group_name_H-M   'P 1'
#
loop_
_entity.id
_entity.type
_entity.pdbx_description
1 polymer ?
#
loop_
_entity_poly.entity_id
_entity_poly.type
_entity_poly.pdbx_seq_one_letter_code
_entity_poly.pdbx_strand_id
1 'polypeptide(L)'
;MSDIHGVTSAPLPAQYFSHAGMEHMKKYGTRLEHFAKIAYKNHNHSVNNPYAQFRDRYSLDEILKSPKIFGLLTKLQCCPTSDGAAAAVLASEHFVRSHGLESRAVEILGMEMCTDLPSSFDKTFINLVGFDMTRTAAQRTFRKANRKPSDVQVVELHDCFSVNELLTYEALGLCELGKAGEMIDRGDNTYGGKYVVNPSGGLISKGHPL
;
A
#
# COMPACT_ATOMS: atom_id res chain seq x y z
N MET A 1 -16.59 13.68 -10.47
CA MET A 1 -15.20 13.32 -10.87
C MET A 1 -15.10 13.10 -12.37
N SER A 2 -16.04 12.37 -12.99
CA SER A 2 -16.22 12.29 -14.46
C SER A 2 -16.19 13.65 -15.13
N ASP A 3 -16.81 14.66 -14.51
CA ASP A 3 -16.96 16.00 -15.09
C ASP A 3 -15.66 16.82 -15.07
N ILE A 4 -14.63 16.36 -14.34
CA ILE A 4 -13.34 17.07 -14.17
C ILE A 4 -12.27 16.52 -15.11
N HIS A 5 -12.25 15.20 -15.37
CA HIS A 5 -11.21 14.56 -16.18
C HIS A 5 -11.72 13.65 -17.31
N GLY A 6 -13.04 13.50 -17.47
CA GLY A 6 -13.63 12.53 -18.39
C GLY A 6 -13.46 11.08 -17.91
N VAL A 7 -14.24 10.16 -18.50
CA VAL A 7 -14.07 8.71 -18.29
C VAL A 7 -13.48 8.13 -19.56
N THR A 8 -12.34 7.44 -19.44
CA THR A 8 -11.71 6.71 -20.56
C THR A 8 -12.05 5.22 -20.51
N SER A 9 -11.64 4.46 -21.53
CA SER A 9 -11.79 2.99 -21.57
C SER A 9 -10.85 2.25 -20.63
N ALA A 10 -9.91 2.93 -19.96
CA ALA A 10 -9.03 2.32 -18.98
C ALA A 10 -9.81 1.86 -17.72
N PRO A 11 -9.31 0.87 -16.95
CA PRO A 11 -9.96 0.45 -15.71
C PRO A 11 -10.16 1.62 -14.75
N LEU A 12 -11.37 1.75 -14.19
CA LEU A 12 -11.74 2.88 -13.33
C LEU A 12 -10.80 3.07 -12.13
N PRO A 13 -10.33 2.02 -11.41
CA PRO A 13 -9.35 2.19 -10.34
C PRO A 13 -8.05 2.81 -10.84
N ALA A 14 -7.52 2.38 -11.99
CA ALA A 14 -6.30 2.96 -12.56
C ALA A 14 -6.47 4.44 -12.89
N GLN A 15 -7.66 4.86 -13.31
CA GLN A 15 -7.98 6.27 -13.51
C GLN A 15 -7.95 7.05 -12.19
N TYR A 16 -8.59 6.55 -11.13
CA TYR A 16 -8.62 7.23 -9.83
C TYR A 16 -7.23 7.31 -9.18
N PHE A 17 -6.50 6.21 -9.12
CA PHE A 17 -5.17 6.19 -8.51
C PHE A 17 -4.16 7.00 -9.33
N SER A 18 -4.21 6.99 -10.66
CA SER A 18 -3.32 7.86 -11.43
C SER A 18 -3.62 9.34 -11.20
N HIS A 19 -4.89 9.75 -11.10
CA HIS A 19 -5.22 11.14 -10.80
C HIS A 19 -4.81 11.54 -9.37
N ALA A 20 -4.96 10.63 -8.40
CA ALA A 20 -4.49 10.85 -7.03
C ALA A 20 -2.96 11.04 -6.97
N GLY A 21 -2.22 10.25 -7.74
CA GLY A 21 -0.77 10.40 -7.84
C GLY A 21 -0.37 11.73 -8.50
N MET A 22 -1.02 12.12 -9.61
CA MET A 22 -0.79 13.43 -10.23
C MET A 22 -1.13 14.60 -9.29
N GLU A 23 -2.19 14.47 -8.49
CA GLU A 23 -2.54 15.45 -7.46
C GLU A 23 -1.44 15.56 -6.40
N HIS A 24 -0.90 14.43 -5.94
CA HIS A 24 0.21 14.40 -4.97
C HIS A 24 1.50 15.02 -5.56
N MET A 25 1.83 14.71 -6.81
CA MET A 25 2.94 15.33 -7.54
C MET A 25 2.76 16.86 -7.61
N LYS A 26 1.58 17.33 -7.99
CA LYS A 26 1.28 18.77 -8.09
C LYS A 26 1.37 19.48 -6.73
N LYS A 27 0.93 18.82 -5.65
CA LYS A 27 0.84 19.41 -4.32
C LYS A 27 2.15 19.39 -3.55
N TYR A 28 2.94 18.33 -3.70
CA TYR A 28 4.12 18.08 -2.85
C TYR A 28 5.43 17.89 -3.62
N GLY A 29 5.40 17.90 -4.96
CA GLY A 29 6.61 17.75 -5.78
C GLY A 29 7.15 16.32 -5.86
N THR A 30 6.35 15.32 -5.50
CA THR A 30 6.66 13.90 -5.74
C THR A 30 6.97 13.67 -7.21
N ARG A 31 7.99 12.86 -7.49
CA ARG A 31 8.45 12.59 -8.86
C ARG A 31 7.90 11.27 -9.38
N LEU A 32 7.84 11.12 -10.70
CA LEU A 32 7.38 9.88 -11.34
C LEU A 32 8.21 8.67 -10.87
N GLU A 33 9.51 8.87 -10.69
CA GLU A 33 10.45 7.84 -10.27
C GLU A 33 10.15 7.31 -8.86
N HIS A 34 9.52 8.10 -7.97
CA HIS A 34 9.15 7.63 -6.64
C HIS A 34 8.10 6.51 -6.71
N PHE A 35 7.12 6.63 -7.60
CA PHE A 35 6.13 5.58 -7.84
C PHE A 35 6.77 4.33 -8.46
N ALA A 36 7.67 4.49 -9.42
CA ALA A 36 8.41 3.37 -10.01
C ALA A 36 9.30 2.65 -8.98
N LYS A 37 9.93 3.38 -8.06
CA LYS A 37 10.73 2.82 -6.96
C LYS A 37 9.92 1.93 -6.01
N ILE A 38 8.64 2.24 -5.78
CA ILE A 38 7.75 1.37 -5.01
C ILE A 38 7.56 0.03 -5.71
N ALA A 39 7.23 0.04 -7.01
CA ALA A 39 7.07 -1.19 -7.78
C ALA A 39 8.39 -2.00 -7.81
N TYR A 40 9.52 -1.32 -8.00
CA TYR A 40 10.85 -1.94 -7.97
C TYR A 40 11.10 -2.67 -6.64
N LYS A 41 10.80 -2.01 -5.52
CA LYS A 41 10.93 -2.60 -4.18
C LYS A 41 10.02 -3.83 -4.03
N ASN A 42 8.76 -3.73 -4.44
CA ASN A 42 7.80 -4.84 -4.34
C ASN A 42 8.21 -6.06 -5.18
N HIS A 43 8.63 -5.87 -6.44
CA HIS A 43 9.13 -6.98 -7.27
C HIS A 43 10.42 -7.58 -6.71
N ASN A 44 11.31 -6.79 -6.12
CA ASN A 44 12.51 -7.33 -5.47
C ASN A 44 12.21 -8.17 -4.23
N HIS A 45 11.20 -7.78 -3.45
CA HIS A 45 10.74 -8.56 -2.30
C HIS A 45 10.08 -9.87 -2.73
N SER A 46 9.33 -9.87 -3.84
CA SER A 46 8.53 -11.03 -4.27
C SER A 46 9.35 -12.25 -4.69
N VAL A 47 10.60 -12.06 -5.11
CA VAL A 47 11.54 -13.15 -5.47
C VAL A 47 11.65 -14.19 -4.34
N ASN A 48 11.60 -13.72 -3.09
CA ASN A 48 11.73 -14.53 -1.88
C ASN A 48 10.40 -15.16 -1.43
N ASN A 49 9.28 -14.81 -2.07
CA ASN A 49 7.96 -15.33 -1.71
C ASN A 49 7.54 -16.45 -2.70
N PRO A 50 7.46 -17.72 -2.26
CA PRO A 50 7.03 -18.81 -3.14
C PRO A 50 5.56 -18.71 -3.57
N TYR A 51 4.75 -17.90 -2.87
CA TYR A 51 3.33 -17.70 -3.17
C TYR A 51 3.07 -16.51 -4.09
N ALA A 52 4.10 -15.74 -4.48
CA ALA A 52 3.90 -14.59 -5.35
C ALA A 52 3.67 -15.01 -6.81
N GLN A 53 2.66 -14.41 -7.45
CA GLN A 53 2.37 -14.64 -8.88
C GLN A 53 3.54 -14.21 -9.78
N PHE A 54 4.18 -13.08 -9.47
CA PHE A 54 5.39 -12.62 -10.13
C PHE A 54 6.57 -12.68 -9.17
N ARG A 55 7.64 -13.34 -9.60
CA ARG A 55 8.87 -13.56 -8.83
C ARG A 55 10.12 -13.09 -9.56
N ASP A 56 9.94 -12.31 -10.62
CA ASP A 56 11.00 -11.75 -11.44
C ASP A 56 11.51 -10.44 -10.84
N ARG A 57 12.81 -10.17 -11.04
CA ARG A 57 13.39 -8.85 -10.76
C ARG A 57 13.25 -7.97 -11.99
N TYR A 58 12.92 -6.70 -11.75
CA TYR A 58 12.89 -5.68 -12.79
C TYR A 58 13.80 -4.53 -12.37
N SER A 59 14.50 -3.94 -13.32
CA SER A 59 15.15 -2.65 -13.16
C SER A 59 14.12 -1.52 -13.13
N LEU A 60 14.51 -0.35 -12.59
CA LEU A 60 13.66 0.84 -12.63
C LEU A 60 13.31 1.26 -14.06
N ASP A 61 14.25 1.09 -15.00
CA ASP A 61 14.06 1.44 -16.40
C ASP A 61 13.01 0.54 -17.06
N GLU A 62 13.04 -0.77 -16.79
CA GLU A 62 12.01 -1.71 -17.27
C GLU A 62 10.63 -1.36 -16.72
N ILE A 63 10.54 -0.96 -15.44
CA ILE A 63 9.27 -0.55 -14.82
C ILE A 63 8.72 0.71 -15.50
N LEU A 64 9.57 1.72 -15.69
CA LEU A 64 9.20 2.99 -16.34
C LEU A 64 8.83 2.83 -17.82
N LYS A 65 9.46 1.89 -18.52
CA LYS A 65 9.21 1.61 -19.95
C LYS A 65 8.12 0.55 -20.19
N SER A 66 7.66 -0.15 -19.15
CA SER A 66 6.59 -1.14 -19.30
C SER A 66 5.29 -0.50 -19.82
N PRO A 67 4.39 -1.25 -20.48
CA PRO A 67 3.22 -0.70 -21.14
C PRO A 67 2.41 0.24 -20.25
N LYS A 68 2.09 1.43 -20.75
CA LYS A 68 1.30 2.41 -20.01
C LYS A 68 -0.15 1.93 -19.90
N ILE A 69 -0.68 1.92 -18.67
CA ILE A 69 -2.08 1.56 -18.40
C ILE A 69 -2.95 2.81 -18.42
N PHE A 70 -2.59 3.81 -17.61
CA PHE A 70 -3.29 5.10 -17.58
C PHE A 70 -2.44 6.17 -16.89
N GLY A 71 -2.44 7.40 -17.42
CA GLY A 71 -1.76 8.54 -16.80
C GLY A 71 -0.29 8.28 -16.47
N LEU A 72 0.06 8.22 -15.18
CA LEU A 72 1.44 7.96 -14.71
C LEU A 72 1.76 6.47 -14.50
N LEU A 73 0.75 5.60 -14.52
CA LEU A 73 0.86 4.18 -14.17
C LEU A 73 1.25 3.33 -15.38
N THR A 74 2.31 2.54 -15.20
CA THR A 74 2.74 1.49 -16.12
C THR A 74 2.30 0.12 -15.62
N LYS A 75 2.31 -0.89 -16.49
CA LYS A 75 1.82 -2.24 -16.17
C LYS A 75 2.47 -2.82 -14.92
N LEU A 76 3.79 -2.64 -14.75
CA LEU A 76 4.52 -3.17 -13.61
C LEU A 76 4.27 -2.41 -12.28
N GLN A 77 3.51 -1.30 -12.33
CA GLN A 77 3.07 -0.55 -11.15
C GLN A 77 1.63 -0.85 -10.74
N CYS A 78 0.95 -1.78 -11.42
CA CYS A 78 -0.42 -2.20 -11.17
C CYS A 78 -0.44 -3.66 -10.73
N CYS A 79 -1.23 -4.00 -9.70
CA CYS A 79 -1.41 -5.40 -9.33
C CYS A 79 -2.11 -6.21 -10.45
N PRO A 80 -1.73 -7.48 -10.67
CA PRO A 80 -2.46 -8.36 -11.58
C PRO A 80 -3.76 -8.85 -10.93
N THR A 81 -4.66 -9.37 -11.76
CA THR A 81 -5.78 -10.22 -11.30
C THR A 81 -5.26 -11.61 -10.97
N SER A 82 -5.76 -12.19 -9.88
CA SER A 82 -5.26 -13.48 -9.37
C SER A 82 -6.38 -14.30 -8.75
N ASP A 83 -6.24 -15.62 -8.81
CA ASP A 83 -7.08 -16.56 -8.08
C ASP A 83 -6.29 -17.11 -6.89
N GLY A 84 -6.92 -17.19 -5.71
CA GLY A 84 -6.27 -17.68 -4.50
C GLY A 84 -7.18 -17.66 -3.27
N ALA A 85 -6.69 -18.19 -2.15
CA ALA A 85 -7.39 -18.19 -0.87
C ALA A 85 -6.40 -18.01 0.30
N ALA A 86 -6.88 -17.40 1.38
CA ALA A 86 -6.16 -17.27 2.65
C ALA A 86 -7.11 -17.53 3.82
N ALA A 87 -6.59 -18.06 4.92
CA ALA A 87 -7.36 -18.32 6.13
C ALA A 87 -6.53 -18.02 7.38
N ALA A 88 -7.21 -17.58 8.45
CA ALA A 88 -6.64 -17.39 9.77
C ALA A 88 -7.58 -17.98 10.83
N VAL A 89 -7.01 -18.57 11.88
CA VAL A 89 -7.76 -19.07 13.04
C VAL A 89 -7.59 -18.08 14.18
N LEU A 90 -8.71 -17.55 14.68
CA LEU A 90 -8.72 -16.68 15.85
C LEU A 90 -9.04 -17.51 17.09
N ALA A 91 -8.29 -17.29 18.16
CA ALA A 91 -8.46 -17.97 19.44
C ALA A 91 -8.39 -16.96 20.58
N SER A 92 -9.15 -17.21 21.64
CA SER A 92 -9.02 -16.44 22.88
C SER A 92 -7.75 -16.84 23.62
N GLU A 93 -7.27 -15.96 24.50
CA GLU A 93 -6.15 -16.25 25.39
C GLU A 93 -6.38 -17.54 26.20
N HIS A 94 -7.61 -17.75 26.68
CA HIS A 94 -7.97 -18.97 27.39
C HIS A 94 -7.76 -20.23 26.54
N PHE A 95 -8.20 -20.21 25.28
CA PHE A 95 -8.01 -21.34 24.36
C PHE A 95 -6.53 -21.57 24.06
N VAL A 96 -5.78 -20.49 23.84
CA VAL A 96 -4.33 -20.56 23.59
C VAL A 96 -3.61 -21.21 24.79
N ARG A 97 -3.90 -20.78 26.01
CA ARG A 97 -3.29 -21.31 27.24
C ARG A 97 -3.72 -22.75 27.53
N SER A 98 -5.00 -23.09 27.36
CA SER A 98 -5.48 -24.45 27.63
C SER A 98 -4.94 -25.51 26.65
N HIS A 99 -4.45 -25.08 25.49
CA HIS A 99 -3.87 -25.96 24.46
C HIS A 99 -2.36 -25.77 24.26
N GLY A 100 -1.68 -24.96 25.08
CA GLY A 100 -0.23 -24.74 25.00
C GLY A 100 0.24 -24.13 23.67
N LEU A 101 -0.50 -23.16 23.14
CA LEU A 101 -0.29 -22.57 21.81
C LEU A 101 0.46 -21.23 21.83
N GLU A 102 0.98 -20.79 22.98
CA GLU A 102 1.55 -19.45 23.19
C GLU A 102 2.71 -19.14 22.23
N SER A 103 3.56 -20.13 21.94
CA SER A 103 4.72 -19.97 21.04
C SER A 103 4.37 -19.65 19.58
N ARG A 104 3.11 -19.85 19.18
CA ARG A 104 2.60 -19.59 17.83
C ARG A 104 1.50 -18.51 17.80
N ALA A 105 1.15 -17.97 18.96
CA ALA A 105 0.10 -16.97 19.07
C ALA A 105 0.64 -15.58 18.67
N VAL A 106 -0.08 -14.91 17.77
CA VAL A 106 0.15 -13.50 17.41
C VAL A 106 -1.06 -12.70 17.90
N GLU A 107 -0.83 -11.83 18.87
CA GLU A 107 -1.90 -11.03 19.49
C GLU A 107 -2.30 -9.85 18.60
N ILE A 108 -3.62 -9.63 18.47
CA ILE A 108 -4.17 -8.46 17.78
C ILE A 108 -4.34 -7.33 18.81
N LEU A 109 -3.37 -6.41 18.85
CA LEU A 109 -3.38 -5.28 19.79
C LEU A 109 -4.42 -4.20 19.45
N GLY A 110 -4.88 -4.16 18.20
CA GLY A 110 -5.87 -3.18 17.74
C GLY A 110 -6.39 -3.50 16.35
N MET A 111 -7.67 -3.22 16.13
CA MET A 111 -8.35 -3.37 14.84
C MET A 111 -9.40 -2.28 14.71
N GLU A 112 -9.45 -1.65 13.54
CA GLU A 112 -10.39 -0.58 13.22
C GLU A 112 -10.87 -0.71 11.78
N MET A 113 -12.12 -0.31 11.56
CA MET A 113 -12.71 -0.13 10.24
C MET A 113 -13.20 1.31 10.12
N CYS A 114 -12.90 1.94 8.98
CA CYS A 114 -13.40 3.26 8.65
C CYS A 114 -13.99 3.21 7.25
N THR A 115 -15.24 3.66 7.11
CA THR A 115 -15.90 3.85 5.82
C THR A 115 -15.65 5.27 5.31
N ASP A 116 -16.16 5.56 4.11
CA ASP A 116 -16.14 6.89 3.51
C ASP A 116 -16.53 8.00 4.48
N LEU A 117 -15.79 9.09 4.40
CA LEU A 117 -16.00 10.32 5.16
C LEU A 117 -16.53 11.40 4.21
N PRO A 118 -17.07 12.53 4.70
CA PRO A 118 -17.45 13.64 3.83
C PRO A 118 -16.31 14.07 2.89
N SER A 119 -15.06 13.96 3.33
CA SER A 119 -13.88 14.29 2.52
C SER A 119 -13.64 13.38 1.31
N SER A 120 -14.24 12.17 1.27
CA SER A 120 -14.29 11.33 0.06
C SER A 120 -15.01 12.04 -1.10
N PHE A 121 -15.87 13.01 -0.80
CA PHE A 121 -16.72 13.70 -1.77
C PHE A 121 -16.25 15.14 -2.09
N ASP A 122 -15.14 15.60 -1.50
CA ASP A 122 -14.59 16.96 -1.65
C ASP A 122 -13.81 17.19 -2.97
N LYS A 123 -14.05 16.37 -4.00
CA LYS A 123 -13.45 16.46 -5.34
C LYS A 123 -11.91 16.38 -5.40
N THR A 124 -11.26 15.79 -4.38
CA THR A 124 -9.85 15.38 -4.41
C THR A 124 -9.76 13.88 -4.70
N PHE A 125 -8.86 13.48 -5.60
CA PHE A 125 -8.64 12.07 -5.90
C PHE A 125 -7.90 11.37 -4.77
N ILE A 126 -7.05 12.08 -4.01
CA ILE A 126 -6.35 11.51 -2.84
C ILE A 126 -7.35 11.03 -1.79
N ASN A 127 -8.38 11.83 -1.47
CA ASN A 127 -9.40 11.36 -0.52
C ASN A 127 -10.43 10.43 -1.15
N LEU A 128 -10.73 10.57 -2.44
CA LEU A 128 -11.59 9.61 -3.15
C LEU A 128 -11.05 8.18 -3.06
N VAL A 129 -9.72 8.01 -3.10
CA VAL A 129 -9.08 6.70 -2.95
C VAL A 129 -8.81 6.30 -1.50
N GLY A 130 -9.37 7.02 -0.52
CA GLY A 130 -9.43 6.58 0.87
C GLY A 130 -8.29 7.03 1.79
N PHE A 131 -7.55 8.10 1.45
CA PHE A 131 -6.48 8.62 2.31
C PHE A 131 -6.96 8.93 3.74
N ASP A 132 -8.05 9.69 3.88
CA ASP A 132 -8.60 10.07 5.18
C ASP A 132 -9.22 8.90 5.96
N MET A 133 -9.78 7.93 5.24
CA MET A 133 -10.28 6.68 5.84
C MET A 133 -9.11 5.91 6.47
N THR A 134 -8.04 5.71 5.70
CA THR A 134 -6.82 5.04 6.13
C THR A 134 -6.19 5.76 7.32
N ARG A 135 -6.06 7.08 7.24
CA ARG A 135 -5.51 7.91 8.32
C ARG A 135 -6.35 7.81 9.60
N THR A 136 -7.67 7.85 9.48
CA THR A 136 -8.57 7.75 10.63
C THR A 136 -8.50 6.37 11.28
N ALA A 137 -8.53 5.29 10.50
CA ALA A 137 -8.42 3.92 10.99
C ALA A 137 -7.06 3.68 11.66
N ALA A 138 -5.97 4.14 11.05
CA ALA A 138 -4.61 4.02 11.60
C ALA A 138 -4.49 4.75 12.94
N GLN A 139 -4.92 6.02 13.02
CA GLN A 139 -4.86 6.81 14.26
C GLN A 139 -5.68 6.19 15.40
N ARG A 140 -6.84 5.60 15.11
CA ARG A 140 -7.65 4.90 16.11
C ARG A 140 -6.98 3.60 16.54
N THR A 141 -6.41 2.85 15.60
CA THR A 141 -5.70 1.58 15.86
C THR A 141 -4.47 1.80 16.74
N PHE A 142 -3.63 2.79 16.41
CA PHE A 142 -2.46 3.15 17.21
C PHE A 142 -2.83 3.58 18.64
N ARG A 143 -3.92 4.36 18.78
CA ARG A 143 -4.45 4.73 20.10
C ARG A 143 -4.92 3.50 20.91
N LYS A 144 -5.68 2.60 20.29
CA LYS A 144 -6.15 1.36 20.95
C LYS A 144 -4.98 0.46 21.37
N ALA A 145 -3.99 0.30 20.50
CA ALA A 145 -2.81 -0.52 20.75
C ALA A 145 -1.82 0.14 21.73
N ASN A 146 -2.03 1.41 22.10
CA ASN A 146 -1.06 2.24 22.82
C ASN A 146 0.34 2.22 22.17
N ARG A 147 0.36 2.37 20.84
CA ARG A 147 1.57 2.38 19.99
C ARG A 147 1.64 3.63 19.13
N LYS A 148 2.82 3.89 18.60
CA LYS A 148 3.09 4.94 17.61
C LYS A 148 3.49 4.31 16.27
N PRO A 149 3.35 5.02 15.14
CA PRO A 149 3.88 4.56 13.85
C PRO A 149 5.39 4.25 13.88
N SER A 150 6.15 4.91 14.76
CA SER A 150 7.59 4.64 14.97
C SER A 150 7.88 3.30 15.61
N ASP A 151 6.90 2.67 16.25
CA ASP A 151 7.06 1.38 16.95
C ASP A 151 6.87 0.19 15.98
N VAL A 152 6.42 0.45 14.75
CA VAL A 152 6.18 -0.57 13.73
C VAL A 152 7.49 -0.93 13.04
N GLN A 153 7.73 -2.22 12.85
CA GLN A 153 8.95 -2.73 12.19
C GLN A 153 8.66 -3.26 10.78
N VAL A 154 7.49 -3.90 10.61
CA VAL A 154 7.04 -4.52 9.36
C VAL A 154 5.63 -4.04 9.03
N VAL A 155 5.37 -3.76 7.76
CA VAL A 155 4.07 -3.29 7.28
C VAL A 155 3.66 -4.14 6.09
N GLU A 156 2.46 -4.71 6.13
CA GLU A 156 1.75 -5.14 4.92
C GLU A 156 0.61 -4.15 4.69
N LEU A 157 0.58 -3.53 3.51
CA LEU A 157 -0.40 -2.51 3.15
C LEU A 157 -1.01 -2.78 1.77
N HIS A 158 -2.02 -2.00 1.40
CA HIS A 158 -2.80 -2.23 0.19
C HIS A 158 -2.20 -1.53 -1.05
N ASP A 159 -1.15 -2.10 -1.64
CA ASP A 159 -0.49 -1.60 -2.85
C ASP A 159 -1.14 -2.05 -4.16
N CYS A 160 -2.46 -1.87 -4.32
CA CYS A 160 -3.13 -2.20 -5.60
C CYS A 160 -2.51 -1.44 -6.80
N PHE A 161 -1.99 -0.24 -6.54
CA PHE A 161 -1.12 0.52 -7.43
C PHE A 161 0.00 1.15 -6.62
N SER A 162 1.15 1.42 -7.25
CA SER A 162 2.30 2.09 -6.60
C SER A 162 1.92 3.43 -5.94
N VAL A 163 0.95 4.15 -6.52
CA VAL A 163 0.40 5.38 -5.94
C VAL A 163 -0.24 5.13 -4.58
N ASN A 164 -1.02 4.05 -4.42
CA ASN A 164 -1.74 3.84 -3.16
C ASN A 164 -0.78 3.54 -2.01
N GLU A 165 0.30 2.80 -2.28
CA GLU A 165 1.36 2.57 -1.30
C GLU A 165 2.03 3.90 -0.87
N LEU A 166 2.34 4.78 -1.83
CA LEU A 166 2.92 6.10 -1.54
C LEU A 166 2.02 6.92 -0.60
N LEU A 167 0.73 7.02 -0.94
CA LEU A 167 -0.25 7.75 -0.14
C LEU A 167 -0.43 7.12 1.24
N THR A 168 -0.38 5.79 1.31
CA THR A 168 -0.58 5.03 2.54
C THR A 168 0.57 5.23 3.53
N TYR A 169 1.81 5.48 3.09
CA TYR A 169 2.91 5.83 4.01
C TYR A 169 2.57 7.05 4.87
N GLU A 170 2.03 8.09 4.23
CA GLU A 170 1.67 9.35 4.87
C GLU A 170 0.39 9.18 5.71
N ALA A 171 -0.59 8.43 5.20
CA ALA A 171 -1.84 8.15 5.92
C ALA A 171 -1.61 7.34 7.21
N LEU A 172 -0.71 6.34 7.17
CA LEU A 172 -0.30 5.56 8.33
C LEU A 172 0.61 6.34 9.29
N GLY A 173 1.15 7.49 8.87
CA GLY A 173 2.09 8.29 9.64
C GLY A 173 3.49 7.71 9.73
N LEU A 174 3.91 6.88 8.75
CA LEU A 174 5.28 6.35 8.65
C LEU A 174 6.27 7.46 8.27
N CYS A 175 5.78 8.44 7.51
CA CYS A 175 6.44 9.70 7.20
C CYS A 175 5.45 10.87 7.33
N GLU A 176 5.98 12.09 7.35
CA GLU A 176 5.15 13.30 7.31
C GLU A 176 4.43 13.46 5.96
N LEU A 177 3.36 14.27 5.95
CA LEU A 177 2.58 14.56 4.75
C LEU A 177 3.46 15.21 3.66
N GLY A 178 3.39 14.68 2.43
CA GLY A 178 4.24 15.12 1.31
C GLY A 178 5.69 14.63 1.37
N LYS A 179 6.08 13.82 2.36
CA LYS A 179 7.47 13.35 2.56
C LYS A 179 7.69 11.89 2.15
N ALA A 180 6.71 11.24 1.54
CA ALA A 180 6.86 9.86 1.07
C ALA A 180 8.00 9.70 0.03
N GLY A 181 8.18 10.67 -0.86
CA GLY A 181 9.29 10.66 -1.83
C GLY A 181 10.67 10.62 -1.18
N GLU A 182 10.87 11.36 -0.08
CA GLU A 182 12.12 11.36 0.68
C GLU A 182 12.32 10.03 1.43
N MET A 183 11.25 9.46 2.01
CA MET A 183 11.28 8.14 2.63
C MET A 183 11.72 7.06 1.63
N ILE A 184 11.17 7.10 0.41
CA ILE A 184 11.54 6.18 -0.69
C ILE A 184 13.00 6.40 -1.11
N ASP A 185 13.45 7.64 -1.26
CA ASP A 185 14.82 7.94 -1.68
C ASP A 185 15.87 7.48 -0.64
N ARG A 186 15.53 7.49 0.66
CA ARG A 186 16.38 6.93 1.72
C ARG A 186 16.36 5.41 1.83
N GLY A 187 15.44 4.74 1.13
CA GLY A 187 15.25 3.29 1.28
C GLY A 187 14.61 2.90 2.61
N ASP A 188 13.86 3.80 3.26
CA ASP A 188 13.21 3.56 4.55
C ASP A 188 12.05 2.55 4.49
N ASN A 189 11.74 2.00 3.31
CA ASN A 189 10.63 1.08 3.04
C ASN A 189 11.06 -0.34 2.60
N THR A 190 12.34 -0.70 2.77
CA THR A 190 12.89 -2.01 2.41
C THR A 190 13.80 -2.58 3.51
N TYR A 191 14.36 -3.77 3.29
CA TYR A 191 15.31 -4.39 4.20
C TYR A 191 16.52 -3.49 4.45
N GLY A 192 16.86 -3.29 5.73
CA GLY A 192 17.89 -2.35 6.17
C GLY A 192 17.43 -0.90 6.32
N GLY A 193 16.21 -0.58 5.88
CA GLY A 193 15.56 0.70 6.13
C GLY A 193 14.84 0.76 7.48
N LYS A 194 14.17 1.89 7.73
CA LYS A 194 13.36 2.10 8.95
C LYS A 194 12.18 1.12 9.08
N TYR A 195 11.51 0.82 7.96
CA TYR A 195 10.37 -0.08 7.89
C TYR A 195 10.58 -1.11 6.78
N VAL A 196 10.25 -2.38 7.04
CA VAL A 196 10.12 -3.36 5.96
C VAL A 196 8.68 -3.37 5.47
N VAL A 197 8.42 -2.69 4.36
CA VAL A 197 7.07 -2.62 3.77
C VAL A 197 6.90 -3.68 2.70
N ASN A 198 5.80 -4.42 2.79
CA ASN A 198 5.41 -5.50 1.88
C ASN A 198 6.55 -6.50 1.65
N PRO A 199 7.14 -7.11 2.70
CA PRO A 199 8.19 -8.13 2.55
C PRO A 199 7.78 -9.30 1.65
N SER A 200 6.48 -9.53 1.52
CA SER A 200 5.93 -10.58 0.67
C SER A 200 5.87 -10.22 -0.82
N GLY A 201 6.21 -8.99 -1.20
CA GLY A 201 6.14 -8.48 -2.57
C GLY A 201 4.91 -7.65 -2.91
N GLY A 202 4.01 -7.46 -1.94
CA GLY A 202 2.81 -6.64 -2.08
C GLY A 202 1.81 -7.18 -3.11
N LEU A 203 0.66 -6.54 -3.24
CA LEU A 203 -0.35 -6.84 -4.26
C LEU A 203 0.24 -6.68 -5.68
N ILE A 204 1.17 -5.74 -5.89
CA ILE A 204 1.83 -5.52 -7.19
C ILE A 204 2.44 -6.81 -7.74
N SER A 205 3.03 -7.65 -6.88
CA SER A 205 3.77 -8.85 -7.32
C SER A 205 3.11 -10.14 -6.88
N LYS A 206 2.54 -10.19 -5.66
CA LYS A 206 1.86 -11.38 -5.16
C LYS A 206 0.61 -11.71 -5.96
N GLY A 207 -0.08 -10.67 -6.40
CA GLY A 207 -1.43 -10.78 -6.92
C GLY A 207 -2.51 -10.32 -5.95
N HIS A 208 -3.70 -10.12 -6.49
CA HIS A 208 -4.84 -9.56 -5.77
C HIS A 208 -6.13 -10.36 -6.03
N PRO A 209 -6.33 -11.50 -5.33
CA PRO A 209 -7.61 -12.19 -5.31
C PRO A 209 -8.58 -11.40 -4.41
N LEU A 210 -9.61 -10.81 -5.02
CA LEU A 210 -10.67 -10.05 -4.35
C LEU A 210 -11.81 -10.95 -3.88
#